data_AF-A0A7S0IUD9-F1
#
_entry.id   AF-A0A7S0IUD9-F1
#
_cell.length_a   1.000
_cell.length_b   1.000
_cell.length_c   1.000
_cell.angle_alpha   90.00
_cell.angle_beta   90.00
_cell.angle_gamma   90.00
#
_symmetry.space_group_name_H-M   'P 1'
#
loop_
_entity.id
_entity.type
_entity.pdbx_description
1 polymer ?
#
loop_
_entity_poly.entity_id
_entity_poly.type
_entity_poly.pdbx_seq_one_letter_code
_entity_poly.pdbx_strand_id
1 'polypeptide(L)'
;MRAHPQVAVVQEDGCSALAFICSGTNAAALARKQRSVDAGALEAVVAALRAHPQVAGVQEMGCWALANMCCGSDAAGLARQQRSADAGALEAVVAALRAH
;
A
#
# COMPACT_ATOMS: atom_id res chain seq x y z
N MET A 1 -1.75 10.56 6.52
CA MET A 1 -2.43 9.26 6.74
C MET A 1 -2.69 8.97 8.21
N ARG A 2 -1.69 8.62 9.05
CA ARG A 2 -1.95 8.16 10.44
C ARG A 2 -2.59 9.18 11.39
N ALA A 3 -2.30 10.47 11.24
CA ALA A 3 -2.89 11.53 12.07
C ALA A 3 -4.35 11.86 11.71
N HIS A 4 -4.79 11.51 10.49
CA HIS A 4 -6.13 11.78 9.99
C HIS A 4 -6.79 10.51 9.43
N PRO A 5 -6.85 9.40 10.21
CA PRO A 5 -7.20 8.08 9.69
C PRO A 5 -8.64 8.02 9.16
N GLN A 6 -9.52 8.90 9.64
CA GLN A 6 -10.94 8.95 9.25
C GLN A 6 -11.25 9.95 8.13
N VAL A 7 -10.25 10.69 7.63
CA VAL A 7 -10.44 11.64 6.54
C VAL A 7 -10.13 10.94 5.22
N ALA A 8 -11.18 10.48 4.52
CA ALA A 8 -11.06 9.64 3.32
C ALA A 8 -10.13 10.25 2.25
N VAL A 9 -10.32 11.54 1.91
CA VAL A 9 -9.48 12.21 0.89
C VAL A 9 -7.99 12.22 1.27
N VAL A 10 -7.66 12.38 2.55
CA VAL A 10 -6.27 12.33 3.03
C VAL A 10 -5.69 10.92 2.95
N GLN A 11 -6.53 9.89 3.09
CA GLN A 11 -6.09 8.51 2.89
C GLN A 11 -5.89 8.19 1.41
N GLU A 12 -6.81 8.62 0.55
CA GLU A 12 -6.73 8.46 -0.90
C GLU A 12 -5.48 9.14 -1.47
N ASP A 13 -5.29 10.44 -1.18
CA ASP A 13 -4.12 11.21 -1.62
C ASP A 13 -2.81 10.61 -1.08
N GLY A 14 -2.83 10.11 0.15
CA GLY A 14 -1.69 9.44 0.76
C GLY A 14 -1.33 8.14 0.05
N CYS A 15 -2.32 7.30 -0.26
CA CYS A 15 -2.14 6.07 -1.04
C CYS A 15 -1.64 6.39 -2.46
N SER A 16 -2.25 7.38 -3.12
CA SER A 16 -1.86 7.84 -4.45
C SER A 16 -0.39 8.29 -4.47
N ALA A 17 0.02 9.14 -3.52
CA ALA A 17 1.41 9.57 -3.39
C ALA A 17 2.37 8.39 -3.20
N LEU A 18 2.03 7.42 -2.34
CA LEU A 18 2.83 6.20 -2.16
C LEU A 18 2.94 5.38 -3.44
N ALA A 19 1.85 5.25 -4.21
CA ALA A 19 1.85 4.55 -5.49
C ALA A 19 2.82 5.22 -6.48
N PHE A 20 2.81 6.55 -6.60
CA PHE A 20 3.74 7.28 -7.47
C PHE A 20 5.19 7.19 -7.00
N ILE A 21 5.45 7.36 -5.70
CA ILE A 21 6.80 7.28 -5.11
C ILE A 21 7.42 5.88 -5.36
N CYS A 22 6.59 4.84 -5.30
CA CYS A 22 7.02 3.45 -5.46
C CYS A 22 6.94 2.95 -6.91
N SER A 23 6.71 3.82 -7.90
CA SER A 23 6.65 3.44 -9.31
C SER A 23 8.04 3.15 -9.92
N GLY A 24 8.04 2.28 -10.93
CA GLY A 24 9.23 1.90 -11.72
C GLY A 24 9.93 0.62 -11.24
N THR A 25 10.92 0.17 -12.02
CA THR A 25 11.61 -1.12 -11.84
C THR A 25 13.13 -1.02 -11.81
N ASN A 26 13.71 0.16 -12.04
CA ASN A 26 15.17 0.35 -11.96
C ASN A 26 15.67 0.31 -10.50
N ALA A 27 17.00 0.25 -10.31
CA ALA A 27 17.62 0.14 -8.98
C ALA A 27 17.19 1.28 -8.03
N ALA A 28 17.08 2.51 -8.53
CA ALA A 28 16.61 3.64 -7.74
C ALA A 28 15.13 3.50 -7.30
N ALA A 29 14.28 2.92 -8.14
CA ALA A 29 12.90 2.60 -7.80
C ALA A 29 12.83 1.50 -6.74
N LEU A 30 13.62 0.44 -6.86
CA LEU A 30 13.69 -0.63 -5.86
C LEU A 30 14.16 -0.09 -4.50
N ALA A 31 15.16 0.79 -4.48
CA ALA A 31 15.61 1.45 -3.25
C ALA A 31 14.51 2.33 -2.62
N ARG A 32 13.72 3.06 -3.42
CA ARG A 32 12.57 3.83 -2.93
C ARG A 32 11.49 2.92 -2.32
N LYS A 33 11.13 1.83 -3.00
CA LYS A 33 10.16 0.83 -2.50
C LYS A 33 10.61 0.30 -1.14
N GLN A 34 11.87 -0.08 -1.01
CA GLN A 34 12.41 -0.59 0.25
C GLN A 34 12.31 0.46 1.37
N ARG A 35 12.75 1.69 1.12
CA ARG A 35 12.64 2.78 2.12
C ARG A 35 11.20 3.05 2.55
N SER A 36 10.23 3.03 1.62
CA SER A 36 8.82 3.19 1.96
C SER A 36 8.32 2.08 2.88
N VAL A 37 8.69 0.83 2.58
CA VAL A 37 8.33 -0.35 3.39
C VAL A 37 8.99 -0.29 4.77
N ASP A 38 10.26 0.12 4.86
CA ASP A 38 10.97 0.32 6.15
C ASP A 38 10.35 1.46 6.99
N ALA A 39 9.77 2.47 6.34
CA ALA A 39 9.04 3.56 7.00
C ALA A 39 7.62 3.18 7.46
N GLY A 40 7.19 1.93 7.26
CA GLY A 40 5.87 1.44 7.69
C GLY A 40 4.72 1.80 6.74
N ALA A 41 5.01 2.01 5.46
CA ALA A 41 3.98 2.38 4.48
C ALA A 41 2.96 1.27 4.23
N LEU A 42 3.35 -0.01 4.33
CA LEU A 42 2.44 -1.14 4.14
C LEU A 42 1.33 -1.13 5.19
N GLU A 43 1.72 -1.00 6.45
CA GLU A 43 0.83 -0.96 7.60
C GLU A 43 -0.12 0.25 7.54
N ALA A 44 0.39 1.41 7.07
CA ALA A 44 -0.42 2.60 6.87
C ALA A 44 -1.47 2.43 5.76
N VAL A 45 -1.11 1.82 4.62
CA VAL A 45 -2.05 1.57 3.52
C VAL A 45 -3.09 0.53 3.93
N VAL A 46 -2.69 -0.57 4.58
CA VAL A 46 -3.65 -1.57 5.09
C VAL A 46 -4.62 -0.96 6.09
N ALA A 47 -4.15 -0.09 6.99
CA ALA A 47 -5.02 0.62 7.92
C ALA A 47 -6.02 1.53 7.18
N ALA A 48 -5.60 2.24 6.13
CA ALA A 48 -6.48 3.06 5.30
C ALA A 48 -7.57 2.22 4.61
N LEU A 49 -7.19 1.09 3.99
CA LEU A 49 -8.13 0.17 3.34
C LEU A 49 -9.19 -0.35 4.33
N ARG A 50 -8.79 -0.67 5.55
CA ARG A 50 -9.70 -1.15 6.61
C ARG A 50 -10.59 -0.04 7.17
N ALA A 51 -10.09 1.19 7.25
CA ALA A 51 -10.87 2.33 7.76
C ALA A 51 -11.92 2.83 6.76
N HIS A 52 -11.68 2.66 5.45
CA HIS A 52 -12.55 3.20 4.39
C HIS A 52 -13.00 2.12 3.39
N PRO A 53 -13.65 1.02 3.83
CA PRO A 53 -13.98 -0.11 2.96
C PRO A 53 -14.91 0.26 1.80
N GLN A 54 -15.77 1.26 1.99
CA GLN A 54 -16.78 1.68 1.02
C GLN A 54 -16.34 2.86 0.13
N VAL A 55 -15.13 3.41 0.35
CA VAL A 55 -14.62 4.53 -0.46
C VAL A 55 -13.77 3.98 -1.59
N ALA A 56 -14.36 3.91 -2.79
CA ALA A 56 -13.71 3.33 -3.97
C ALA A 56 -12.31 3.91 -4.25
N GLY A 57 -12.15 5.25 -4.15
CA GLY A 57 -10.85 5.90 -4.36
C GLY A 57 -9.76 5.44 -3.39
N VAL A 58 -10.09 5.29 -2.10
CA VAL A 58 -9.14 4.75 -1.10
C VAL A 58 -8.80 3.29 -1.39
N GLN A 59 -9.78 2.48 -1.79
CA GLN A 59 -9.56 1.07 -2.14
C GLN A 59 -8.68 0.93 -3.38
N GLU A 60 -8.99 1.66 -4.45
CA GLU A 60 -8.24 1.64 -5.71
C GLU A 60 -6.79 2.09 -5.50
N MET A 61 -6.60 3.28 -4.91
CA MET A 61 -5.26 3.83 -4.70
C MET A 61 -4.46 3.02 -3.68
N GLY A 62 -5.11 2.49 -2.63
CA GLY A 62 -4.45 1.65 -1.65
C GLY A 62 -3.97 0.33 -2.25
N CYS A 63 -4.81 -0.34 -3.05
CA CYS A 63 -4.42 -1.53 -3.79
C CYS A 63 -3.27 -1.25 -4.76
N TRP A 64 -3.31 -0.13 -5.48
CA TRP A 64 -2.23 0.27 -6.39
C TRP A 64 -0.91 0.52 -5.66
N ALA A 65 -0.96 1.20 -4.50
CA ALA A 65 0.21 1.44 -3.68
C ALA A 65 0.84 0.13 -3.18
N LEU A 66 0.03 -0.81 -2.68
CA LEU A 66 0.49 -2.14 -2.26
C LEU A 66 1.17 -2.89 -3.41
N ALA A 67 0.57 -2.90 -4.60
CA ALA A 67 1.14 -3.55 -5.78
C ALA A 67 2.51 -2.97 -6.16
N ASN A 68 2.64 -1.64 -6.17
CA ASN A 68 3.92 -0.99 -6.48
C ASN A 68 4.99 -1.27 -5.42
N MET A 69 4.63 -1.24 -4.13
CA MET A 69 5.55 -1.54 -3.03
C MET A 69 5.98 -3.01 -2.98
N CYS A 70 5.15 -3.95 -3.42
CA CYS A 70 5.46 -5.39 -3.40
C CYS A 70 6.08 -5.92 -4.70
N CYS A 71 6.20 -5.09 -5.73
CA CYS A 71 6.75 -5.48 -7.03
C CYS A 71 8.27 -5.74 -6.94
N GLY A 72 8.70 -6.88 -7.48
CA GLY A 72 10.10 -7.33 -7.55
C GLY A 72 10.19 -8.84 -7.30
N SER A 73 11.09 -9.51 -8.00
CA SER A 73 11.34 -10.96 -7.87
C SER A 73 12.67 -11.30 -7.20
N ASP A 74 13.42 -10.28 -6.76
CA ASP A 74 14.63 -10.44 -5.97
C ASP A 74 14.30 -10.75 -4.50
N ALA A 75 15.32 -11.13 -3.72
CA ALA A 75 15.15 -11.44 -2.31
C ALA A 75 14.49 -10.29 -1.51
N ALA A 76 14.80 -9.03 -1.86
CA ALA A 76 14.16 -7.86 -1.28
C ALA A 76 12.68 -7.75 -1.65
N GLY A 77 12.31 -8.04 -2.91
CA GLY A 77 10.92 -8.15 -3.36
C GLY A 77 10.12 -9.18 -2.59
N LEU A 78 10.67 -10.39 -2.45
CA LEU A 78 10.03 -11.45 -1.66
C LEU A 78 9.87 -11.06 -0.19
N ALA A 79 10.89 -10.41 0.41
CA ALA A 79 10.78 -9.91 1.78
C ALA A 79 9.69 -8.83 1.93
N ARG A 80 9.55 -7.93 0.95
CA ARG A 80 8.47 -6.92 0.94
C ARG A 80 7.08 -7.55 0.81
N GLN A 81 6.94 -8.60 -0.01
CA GLN A 81 5.70 -9.37 -0.13
C GLN A 81 5.33 -10.06 1.19
N GLN A 82 6.31 -10.72 1.83
CA GLN A 82 6.08 -11.36 3.14
C GLN A 82 5.64 -10.33 4.18
N ARG A 83 6.33 -9.18 4.28
CA ARG A 83 5.91 -8.10 5.20
C ARG A 83 4.52 -7.57 4.90
N SER A 84 4.13 -7.48 3.63
CA SER A 84 2.78 -7.07 3.23
C SER A 84 1.73 -8.09 3.68
N ALA A 85 2.03 -9.39 3.57
CA ALA A 85 1.19 -10.45 4.10
C ALA A 85 1.09 -10.37 5.62
N ASP A 86 2.20 -10.17 6.33
CA ASP A 86 2.23 -10.04 7.81
C ASP A 86 1.45 -8.81 8.30
N ALA A 87 1.42 -7.73 7.51
CA ALA A 87 0.60 -6.55 7.78
C ALA A 87 -0.91 -6.80 7.55
N GLY A 88 -1.29 -7.94 6.97
CA GLY A 88 -2.65 -8.35 6.66
C GLY A 88 -3.22 -7.69 5.40
N ALA A 89 -2.37 -7.45 4.40
CA ALA A 89 -2.78 -6.89 3.12
C ALA A 89 -3.68 -7.84 2.32
N LEU A 90 -3.48 -9.16 2.42
CA LEU A 90 -4.33 -10.14 1.73
C LEU A 90 -5.79 -10.02 2.18
N GLU A 91 -6.02 -9.99 3.49
CA GLU A 91 -7.35 -9.88 4.07
C GLU A 91 -8.00 -8.55 3.69
N ALA A 92 -7.22 -7.46 3.69
CA ALA A 92 -7.71 -6.14 3.32
C ALA A 92 -8.14 -6.08 1.84
N VAL A 93 -7.31 -6.62 0.92
CA VAL A 93 -7.63 -6.64 -0.51
C VAL A 93 -8.82 -7.56 -0.81
N VAL A 94 -8.89 -8.74 -0.18
CA VAL A 94 -10.05 -9.64 -0.35
C VAL A 94 -11.33 -9.00 0.19
N ALA A 95 -11.27 -8.27 1.31
CA ALA A 95 -12.41 -7.53 1.81
C ALA A 95 -12.85 -6.42 0.84
N ALA A 96 -11.90 -5.70 0.23
CA ALA A 96 -12.16 -4.70 -0.80
C ALA A 96 -12.92 -5.29 -1.99
N LEU A 97 -12.44 -6.43 -2.51
CA LEU A 97 -13.05 -7.15 -3.64
C LEU A 97 -14.46 -7.69 -3.36
N ARG A 98 -14.86 -7.78 -2.09
CA ARG A 98 -16.22 -8.20 -1.70
C ARG A 98 -17.16 -7.01 -1.51
N ALA A 99 -16.61 -5.82 -1.32
CA ALA A 99 -17.36 -4.60 -1.07
C ALA A 99 -17.71 -3.84 -2.35
N HIS A 100 -16.97 -4.08 -3.44
CA HIS A 100 -17.12 -3.46 -4.77
C HIS A 100 -17.22 -4.56 -5.83
#